data_AF-W4LMX3-F1
#
_entry.id   AF-W4LMX3-F1
#
_cell.length_a   1.000
_cell.length_b   1.000
_cell.length_c   1.000
_cell.angle_alpha   90.00
_cell.angle_beta   90.00
_cell.angle_gamma   90.00
#
_symmetry.space_group_name_H-M   'P 1'
#
loop_
_entity.id
_entity.type
_entity.pdbx_description
1 polymer ?
#
loop_
_entity_poly.entity_id
_entity_poly.type
_entity_poly.pdbx_seq_one_letter_code
_entity_poly.pdbx_strand_id
1 'polypeptide(L)'
;MKTKFRKVRVILALFAVFATFLLLSANLSVAADCNGEPCTIECRGPDTCRGTDGNDVICADSDGQTIYAQDGDDVVCAGGGDDLVYGGKGDDDIAGQGGDDTIRGQGGNDCISGGPGDDNLQGNTGYDVVLGQRGEDRCDSEVAFQCE
;
A
#
# COMPACT_ATOMS: atom_id res chain seq x y z
N MET A 1 -40.30 58.53 21.18
CA MET A 1 -41.13 57.32 21.19
C MET A 1 -40.31 56.18 20.61
N LYS A 2 -40.31 55.00 21.26
CA LYS A 2 -39.26 53.96 21.24
C LYS A 2 -38.98 53.37 19.85
N THR A 3 -37.71 53.41 19.41
CA THR A 3 -37.17 52.62 18.30
C THR A 3 -36.85 51.20 18.76
N LYS A 4 -37.49 50.19 18.17
CA LYS A 4 -37.15 48.79 18.44
C LYS A 4 -37.57 47.89 17.27
N PHE A 5 -36.65 47.63 16.35
CA PHE A 5 -36.56 46.33 15.69
C PHE A 5 -35.09 45.92 15.64
N ARG A 6 -34.79 44.87 16.40
CA ARG A 6 -33.52 44.16 16.52
C ARG A 6 -33.48 43.06 15.46
N LYS A 7 -32.26 42.67 15.05
CA LYS A 7 -31.89 41.53 14.17
C LYS A 7 -32.07 41.89 12.69
N VAL A 8 -31.05 41.88 11.82
CA VAL A 8 -30.10 40.79 11.53
C VAL A 8 -28.75 41.41 11.13
N ARG A 9 -27.76 41.31 12.01
CA ARG A 9 -26.35 41.21 11.58
C ARG A 9 -26.10 39.73 11.31
N VAL A 10 -25.11 39.42 10.48
CA VAL A 10 -24.60 38.07 10.15
C VAL A 10 -25.31 37.40 8.96
N ILE A 11 -25.06 37.89 7.74
CA ILE A 11 -25.24 37.09 6.50
C ILE A 11 -23.93 37.00 5.67
N LEU A 12 -22.89 37.78 5.98
CA LEU A 12 -21.68 37.83 5.13
C LEU A 12 -20.48 37.02 5.65
N ALA A 13 -20.70 36.03 6.51
CA ALA A 13 -19.61 35.18 7.03
C ALA A 13 -19.97 33.68 7.08
N LEU A 14 -21.05 33.25 6.43
CA LEU A 14 -21.45 31.83 6.39
C LEU A 14 -21.08 31.11 5.08
N PHE A 15 -20.67 31.86 4.04
CA PHE A 15 -20.35 31.28 2.73
C PHE A 15 -18.86 30.98 2.50
N ALA A 16 -17.95 31.49 3.34
CA ALA A 16 -16.51 31.26 3.18
C ALA A 16 -15.96 30.08 4.01
N VAL A 17 -16.74 29.53 4.95
CA VAL A 17 -16.29 28.42 5.83
C VAL A 17 -16.68 27.05 5.27
N PHE A 18 -17.57 26.98 4.27
CA PHE A 18 -18.04 25.71 3.70
C PHE A 18 -17.25 25.26 2.46
N ALA A 19 -16.54 26.18 1.79
CA ALA A 19 -15.81 25.87 0.55
C ALA A 19 -14.37 25.38 0.78
N THR A 20 -13.81 25.55 1.97
CA THR A 20 -12.50 24.99 2.34
C THR A 20 -12.60 23.63 3.02
N PHE A 21 -13.81 23.15 3.30
CA PHE A 21 -14.04 21.86 3.97
C PHE A 21 -14.18 20.68 2.98
N LEU A 22 -14.00 20.92 1.67
CA LEU A 22 -14.25 19.91 0.63
C LEU A 22 -13.02 19.54 -0.20
N LEU A 23 -11.81 19.77 0.30
CA LEU A 23 -10.57 19.37 -0.40
C LEU A 23 -9.55 18.64 0.49
N LEU A 24 -9.95 18.24 1.70
CA LEU A 24 -9.20 17.22 2.43
C LEU A 24 -9.97 15.92 2.31
N SER A 25 -9.98 15.34 1.11
CA SER A 25 -9.98 13.88 1.00
C SER A 25 -8.68 13.46 1.69
N ALA A 26 -8.77 13.26 3.01
CA ALA A 26 -7.73 12.60 3.75
C ALA A 26 -7.62 11.21 3.10
N ASN A 27 -6.64 11.04 2.23
CA ASN A 27 -6.06 9.73 2.00
C ASN A 27 -5.53 9.35 3.37
N LEU A 28 -6.33 8.61 4.13
CA LEU A 28 -5.99 8.17 5.45
C LEU A 28 -4.96 7.07 5.25
N SER A 29 -3.71 7.44 5.08
CA SER A 29 -2.62 6.48 5.18
C SER A 29 -2.61 5.97 6.60
N VAL A 30 -3.02 4.72 6.80
CA VAL A 30 -2.77 3.98 8.04
C VAL A 30 -1.26 3.86 8.14
N ALA A 31 -0.62 4.78 8.87
CA ALA A 31 0.77 4.63 9.27
C ALA A 31 0.77 3.77 10.53
N ALA A 32 1.46 2.63 10.48
CA ALA A 32 1.57 1.75 11.64
C ALA A 32 2.41 2.43 12.75
N ASP A 33 1.83 2.56 13.95
CA ASP A 33 2.55 3.00 15.15
C ASP A 33 3.07 1.77 15.89
N CYS A 34 4.22 1.26 15.44
CA CYS A 34 4.85 0.09 16.03
C CYS A 34 6.05 0.51 16.84
N ASN A 35 5.89 0.37 18.15
CA ASN A 35 6.85 0.81 19.16
C ASN A 35 8.09 -0.10 19.24
N GLY A 36 8.67 -0.49 18.10
CA GLY A 36 9.89 -1.31 18.00
C GLY A 36 9.70 -2.83 18.12
N GLU A 37 8.47 -3.32 17.91
CA GLU A 37 8.13 -4.75 17.79
C GLU A 37 7.59 -5.00 16.37
N PRO A 38 7.69 -6.22 15.81
CA PRO A 38 7.22 -6.50 14.46
C PRO A 38 5.76 -6.08 14.31
N CYS A 39 5.50 -5.15 13.38
CA CYS A 39 4.15 -4.68 13.12
C CYS A 39 3.33 -5.81 12.52
N THR A 40 2.05 -5.90 12.89
CA THR A 40 1.06 -6.53 12.01
C THR A 40 0.16 -5.43 11.47
N ILE A 41 0.24 -5.18 10.17
CA ILE A 41 -0.48 -4.12 9.48
C ILE A 41 -1.60 -4.78 8.67
N GLU A 42 -2.84 -4.58 9.09
CA GLU A 42 -4.02 -4.97 8.32
C GLU A 42 -4.47 -3.80 7.44
N CYS A 43 -4.41 -3.98 6.12
CA CYS A 43 -4.98 -3.04 5.17
C CYS A 43 -6.41 -3.41 4.83
N ARG A 44 -7.26 -2.40 4.63
CA ARG A 44 -8.68 -2.61 4.32
C ARG A 44 -9.18 -1.61 3.29
N GLY A 45 -9.92 -2.09 2.30
CA GLY A 45 -10.38 -1.29 1.17
C GLY A 45 -9.22 -0.89 0.24
N PRO A 46 -9.49 -0.34 -0.96
CA PRO A 46 -8.45 0.05 -1.90
C PRO A 46 -7.70 1.30 -1.41
N ASP A 47 -6.65 1.12 -0.62
CA ASP A 47 -5.93 2.18 0.07
C ASP A 47 -4.40 2.00 -0.05
N THR A 48 -3.66 2.93 0.53
CA THR A 48 -2.20 2.83 0.65
C THR A 48 -1.82 2.26 2.01
N CYS A 49 -1.13 1.13 1.99
CA CYS A 49 -0.49 0.49 3.14
C CYS A 49 0.93 0.97 3.28
N ARG A 50 1.35 1.28 4.51
CA ARG A 50 2.73 1.68 4.78
C ARG A 50 3.25 1.03 6.05
N GLY A 51 4.34 0.28 5.89
CA GLY A 51 5.18 -0.21 6.97
C GLY A 51 6.03 0.87 7.64
N THR A 52 6.94 0.41 8.47
CA THR A 52 7.93 1.16 9.23
C THR A 52 9.33 0.78 8.77
N ASP A 53 10.38 1.45 9.26
CA ASP A 53 11.77 1.09 8.89
C ASP A 53 12.29 -0.19 9.59
N GLY A 54 11.39 -1.04 10.09
CA GLY A 54 11.73 -2.30 10.74
C GLY A 54 10.86 -3.43 10.22
N ASN A 55 11.23 -4.66 10.57
CA ASN A 55 10.60 -5.86 10.05
C ASN A 55 9.11 -5.92 10.37
N ASP A 56 8.29 -5.90 9.33
CA ASP A 56 6.84 -5.83 9.39
C ASP A 56 6.18 -7.09 8.84
N VAL A 57 4.95 -7.33 9.29
CA VAL A 57 4.01 -8.28 8.69
C VAL A 57 2.85 -7.47 8.14
N ILE A 58 2.74 -7.35 6.82
CA ILE A 58 1.71 -6.58 6.15
C ILE A 58 0.76 -7.54 5.45
N CYS A 59 -0.53 -7.42 5.74
CA CYS A 59 -1.55 -8.23 5.10
C CYS A 59 -2.75 -7.38 4.70
N ALA A 60 -3.08 -7.43 3.41
CA ALA A 60 -4.17 -6.71 2.80
C ALA A 60 -5.38 -7.62 2.51
N ASP A 61 -6.49 -7.00 2.12
CA ASP A 61 -7.74 -7.69 1.81
C ASP A 61 -7.84 -8.03 0.32
N SER A 62 -9.05 -8.23 -0.20
CA SER A 62 -9.28 -8.64 -1.59
C SER A 62 -9.43 -7.48 -2.58
N ASP A 63 -9.19 -6.25 -2.12
CA ASP A 63 -9.21 -5.06 -2.97
C ASP A 63 -7.78 -4.68 -3.37
N GLY A 64 -7.60 -4.11 -4.56
CA GLY A 64 -6.27 -3.69 -5.02
C GLY A 64 -5.68 -2.56 -4.17
N GLN A 65 -4.44 -2.75 -3.73
CA GLN A 65 -3.70 -1.91 -2.79
C GLN A 65 -2.49 -1.24 -3.41
N THR A 66 -1.99 -0.22 -2.72
CA THR A 66 -0.59 0.19 -2.86
C THR A 66 0.14 -0.06 -1.54
N ILE A 67 1.09 -0.98 -1.53
CA ILE A 67 1.84 -1.39 -0.34
C ILE A 67 3.27 -0.89 -0.42
N TYR A 68 3.73 -0.24 0.66
CA TYR A 68 5.12 0.13 0.86
C TYR A 68 5.63 -0.44 2.19
N ALA A 69 6.41 -1.52 2.16
CA ALA A 69 6.92 -2.17 3.37
C ALA A 69 8.03 -1.35 4.07
N GLN A 70 8.88 -0.67 3.28
CA GLN A 70 9.99 0.22 3.70
C GLN A 70 11.30 -0.53 3.93
N ASP A 71 12.08 -0.16 4.93
CA ASP A 71 13.31 -0.86 5.29
C ASP A 71 12.95 -1.93 6.34
N GLY A 72 13.67 -3.05 6.40
CA GLY A 72 13.34 -4.18 7.26
C GLY A 72 13.27 -5.46 6.44
N ASP A 73 13.39 -6.61 7.10
CA ASP A 73 13.07 -7.90 6.46
C ASP A 73 11.57 -8.14 6.64
N ASP A 74 10.78 -7.86 5.62
CA ASP A 74 9.33 -7.78 5.71
C ASP A 74 8.62 -9.04 5.21
N VAL A 75 7.43 -9.30 5.75
CA VAL A 75 6.50 -10.33 5.23
C VAL A 75 5.26 -9.63 4.71
N VAL A 76 5.03 -9.70 3.40
CA VAL A 76 3.92 -9.02 2.74
C VAL A 76 2.96 -10.02 2.09
N CYS A 77 1.67 -9.89 2.40
CA CYS A 77 0.59 -10.62 1.77
C CYS A 77 -0.42 -9.63 1.16
N ALA A 78 -0.35 -9.42 -0.15
CA ALA A 78 -1.09 -8.35 -0.83
C ALA A 78 -2.59 -8.68 -1.01
N GLY A 79 -2.91 -9.96 -1.13
CA GLY A 79 -4.26 -10.45 -0.91
C GLY A 79 -4.99 -10.73 -2.21
N GLY A 80 -6.02 -9.97 -2.51
CA GLY A 80 -6.70 -10.10 -3.79
C GLY A 80 -6.81 -8.76 -4.49
N GLY A 81 -7.12 -8.79 -5.79
CA GLY A 81 -7.15 -7.58 -6.60
C GLY A 81 -5.78 -7.24 -7.16
N ASP A 82 -5.72 -6.19 -7.96
CA ASP A 82 -4.50 -5.82 -8.67
C ASP A 82 -3.65 -4.92 -7.76
N ASP A 83 -2.59 -5.47 -7.17
CA ASP A 83 -1.79 -4.82 -6.15
C ASP A 83 -0.52 -4.16 -6.71
N LEU A 84 -0.09 -3.08 -6.07
CA LEU A 84 1.22 -2.47 -6.28
C LEU A 84 2.05 -2.58 -5.01
N VAL A 85 3.05 -3.45 -5.01
CA VAL A 85 3.88 -3.75 -3.83
C VAL A 85 5.31 -3.29 -4.03
N TYR A 86 5.82 -2.57 -3.03
CA TYR A 86 7.23 -2.21 -2.86
C TYR A 86 7.71 -2.82 -1.53
N GLY A 87 8.64 -3.78 -1.60
CA GLY A 87 9.31 -4.36 -0.43
C GLY A 87 10.17 -3.30 0.24
N GLY A 88 11.33 -3.01 -0.34
CA GLY A 88 12.13 -1.85 0.02
C GLY A 88 13.56 -2.24 0.29
N LYS A 89 14.07 -2.10 1.52
CA LYS A 89 15.42 -2.61 1.82
C LYS A 89 15.35 -3.68 2.88
N GLY A 90 15.97 -4.82 2.64
CA GLY A 90 15.99 -5.96 3.55
C GLY A 90 15.67 -7.22 2.75
N ASP A 91 15.78 -8.38 3.38
CA ASP A 91 15.45 -9.64 2.71
C ASP A 91 13.94 -9.89 2.89
N ASP A 92 13.14 -9.59 1.87
CA ASP A 92 11.67 -9.57 1.97
C ASP A 92 11.01 -10.87 1.48
N ASP A 93 9.94 -11.31 2.15
CA ASP A 93 9.03 -12.38 1.73
C ASP A 93 7.70 -11.78 1.23
N ILE A 94 7.49 -11.74 -0.09
CA ILE A 94 6.35 -11.04 -0.72
C ILE A 94 5.47 -12.00 -1.50
N ALA A 95 4.17 -12.02 -1.20
CA ALA A 95 3.14 -12.76 -1.94
C ALA A 95 2.04 -11.82 -2.45
N GLY A 96 1.92 -11.69 -3.78
CA GLY A 96 0.83 -10.97 -4.46
C GLY A 96 -0.53 -11.61 -4.21
N GLN A 97 -0.55 -12.95 -4.30
CA GLN A 97 -1.76 -13.76 -4.23
C GLN A 97 -2.62 -13.59 -5.49
N GLY A 98 -3.85 -13.09 -5.43
CA GLY A 98 -4.76 -13.18 -6.57
C GLY A 98 -5.07 -11.86 -7.25
N GLY A 99 -4.75 -11.70 -8.53
CA GLY A 99 -4.97 -10.45 -9.27
C GLY A 99 -3.79 -10.20 -10.19
N ASP A 100 -3.86 -9.15 -11.00
CA ASP A 100 -2.74 -8.78 -11.89
C ASP A 100 -1.80 -7.84 -11.12
N ASP A 101 -0.78 -8.39 -10.47
CA ASP A 101 0.04 -7.67 -9.50
C ASP A 101 1.28 -7.02 -10.11
N THR A 102 1.74 -5.92 -9.52
CA THR A 102 3.08 -5.36 -9.75
C THR A 102 3.88 -5.36 -8.47
N ILE A 103 4.90 -6.22 -8.40
CA ILE A 103 5.71 -6.41 -7.20
C ILE A 103 7.17 -6.05 -7.46
N ARG A 104 7.75 -5.28 -6.55
CA ARG A 104 9.18 -4.92 -6.57
C ARG A 104 9.80 -5.20 -5.21
N GLY A 105 10.72 -6.15 -5.14
CA GLY A 105 11.49 -6.46 -3.91
C GLY A 105 12.42 -5.30 -3.53
N GLN A 106 13.12 -4.77 -4.53
CA GLN A 106 14.01 -3.60 -4.43
C GLN A 106 15.42 -3.98 -3.94
N GLY A 107 15.74 -3.90 -2.65
CA GLY A 107 17.10 -4.09 -2.18
C GLY A 107 17.23 -5.15 -1.12
N GLY A 108 17.93 -6.24 -1.40
CA GLY A 108 18.06 -7.38 -0.49
C GLY A 108 17.92 -8.67 -1.26
N ASN A 109 17.83 -9.79 -0.57
CA ASN A 109 17.61 -11.09 -1.20
C ASN A 109 16.15 -11.48 -1.00
N ASP A 110 15.33 -11.15 -1.99
CA ASP A 110 13.88 -11.22 -1.84
C ASP A 110 13.32 -12.56 -2.33
N CYS A 111 12.28 -13.05 -1.66
CA CYS A 111 11.44 -14.15 -2.13
C CYS A 111 10.08 -13.60 -2.56
N ILE A 112 9.86 -13.53 -3.87
CA ILE A 112 8.65 -12.95 -4.47
C ILE A 112 7.82 -14.04 -5.13
N SER A 113 6.53 -14.04 -4.82
CA SER A 113 5.52 -14.86 -5.48
C SER A 113 4.42 -13.96 -6.02
N GLY A 114 4.13 -14.02 -7.31
CA GLY A 114 2.98 -13.37 -7.94
C GLY A 114 1.68 -14.04 -7.48
N GLY A 115 1.39 -15.21 -8.03
CA GLY A 115 0.22 -16.01 -7.68
C GLY A 115 -0.66 -16.22 -8.91
N PRO A 116 -1.99 -16.32 -8.77
CA PRO A 116 -2.86 -16.31 -9.94
C PRO A 116 -3.09 -14.89 -10.49
N GLY A 117 -2.83 -14.71 -11.79
CA GLY A 117 -3.00 -13.43 -12.50
C GLY A 117 -1.85 -13.21 -13.46
N ASP A 118 -1.91 -12.15 -14.26
CA ASP A 118 -0.81 -11.79 -15.17
C ASP A 118 0.11 -10.76 -14.49
N ASP A 119 1.17 -11.24 -13.83
CA ASP A 119 1.95 -10.44 -12.89
C ASP A 119 3.19 -9.77 -13.51
N ASN A 120 3.65 -8.68 -12.88
CA ASN A 120 4.93 -8.01 -13.17
C ASN A 120 5.82 -7.96 -11.93
N LEU A 121 6.79 -8.86 -11.89
CA LEU A 121 7.59 -9.17 -10.71
C LEU A 121 9.05 -8.76 -10.92
N GLN A 122 9.62 -7.99 -9.99
CA GLN A 122 10.99 -7.50 -10.09
C GLN A 122 11.71 -7.69 -8.75
N GLY A 123 12.75 -8.52 -8.72
CA GLY A 123 13.64 -8.61 -7.56
C GLY A 123 14.46 -7.33 -7.37
N ASN A 124 14.98 -6.79 -8.47
CA ASN A 124 15.93 -5.68 -8.53
C ASN A 124 17.33 -6.04 -7.99
N THR A 125 17.76 -5.49 -6.84
CA THR A 125 19.14 -5.61 -6.38
C THR A 125 19.29 -6.65 -5.28
N GLY A 126 20.01 -7.73 -5.60
CA GLY A 126 20.40 -8.78 -4.66
C GLY A 126 20.16 -10.15 -5.27
N TYR A 127 20.15 -11.21 -4.45
CA TYR A 127 19.92 -12.57 -4.91
C TYR A 127 18.47 -12.99 -4.70
N ASP A 128 17.63 -12.63 -5.66
CA ASP A 128 16.19 -12.80 -5.53
C ASP A 128 15.70 -14.11 -6.14
N VAL A 129 14.66 -14.68 -5.52
CA VAL A 129 13.88 -15.78 -6.05
C VAL A 129 12.49 -15.27 -6.39
N VAL A 130 12.12 -15.34 -7.66
CA VAL A 130 10.81 -14.90 -8.17
C VAL A 130 10.04 -16.07 -8.76
N LEU A 131 8.77 -16.19 -8.36
CA LEU A 131 7.84 -17.22 -8.82
C LEU A 131 6.59 -16.53 -9.38
N GLY A 132 6.36 -16.56 -10.68
CA GLY A 132 5.13 -16.02 -11.30
C GLY A 132 3.89 -16.81 -10.89
N GLN A 133 4.00 -18.14 -10.95
CA GLN A 133 2.90 -19.10 -10.74
C GLN A 133 1.94 -19.20 -11.92
N ARG A 134 0.68 -18.75 -11.80
CA ARG A 134 -0.37 -19.03 -12.79
C ARG A 134 -0.79 -17.73 -13.46
N GLY A 135 -0.30 -17.55 -14.68
CA GLY A 135 -0.77 -16.56 -15.63
C GLY A 135 0.32 -16.33 -16.68
N GLU A 136 0.20 -15.23 -17.42
CA GLU A 136 1.26 -14.74 -18.29
C GLU A 136 2.13 -13.72 -17.54
N ASP A 137 3.14 -14.21 -16.82
CA ASP A 137 3.92 -13.39 -15.88
C ASP A 137 5.21 -12.84 -16.51
N ARG A 138 5.51 -11.59 -16.20
CA ARG A 138 6.79 -10.95 -16.51
C ARG A 138 7.64 -10.88 -15.25
N CYS A 139 8.80 -11.55 -15.26
CA CYS A 139 9.76 -11.51 -14.15
C CYS A 139 11.11 -10.91 -14.55
N ASP A 140 11.70 -10.13 -13.64
CA ASP A 140 13.07 -9.61 -13.76
C ASP A 140 13.83 -9.84 -12.43
N SER A 141 14.63 -10.90 -12.38
CA SER A 141 15.46 -11.27 -11.22
C SER A 141 16.59 -12.23 -11.61
N GLU A 142 17.52 -12.44 -10.68
CA GLU A 142 18.62 -13.41 -10.83
C GLU A 142 18.08 -14.85 -10.96
N VAL A 143 17.06 -15.22 -10.18
CA VAL A 143 16.39 -16.52 -10.25
C VAL A 143 14.88 -16.32 -10.42
N ALA A 144 14.35 -16.70 -11.58
CA ALA A 144 12.92 -16.63 -11.89
C ALA A 144 12.37 -17.98 -12.36
N PHE A 145 11.18 -18.35 -11.89
CA PHE A 145 10.45 -19.55 -12.28
C PHE A 145 9.01 -19.22 -12.68
N GLN A 146 8.48 -19.94 -13.67
CA GLN A 146 7.08 -19.81 -14.12
C GLN A 146 6.72 -18.38 -14.53
N CYS A 147 7.51 -17.79 -15.42
CA CYS A 147 7.23 -16.48 -16.02
C CYS A 147 7.21 -16.68 -17.54
N GLU A 148 6.02 -16.86 -18.12
CA GLU A 148 5.81 -17.17 -19.55
C GLU A 148 5.01 -16.08 -20.27
#